data_AF-A0A6A5Z2F6-F1
#
_entry.id   AF-A0A6A5Z2F6-F1
#
_cell.length_a   1.000
_cell.length_b   1.000
_cell.length_c   1.000
_cell.angle_alpha   90.00
_cell.angle_beta   90.00
_cell.angle_gamma   90.00
#
_symmetry.space_group_name_H-M   'P 1'
#
loop_
_entity.id
_entity.type
_entity.pdbx_description
1 polymer ?
#
loop_
_entity_poly.entity_id
_entity_poly.type
_entity_poly.pdbx_seq_one_letter_code
_entity_poly.pdbx_strand_id
1 'polypeptide(L)'
;MSILQTNLAYVAWQTATIERQLNFMDSVAKRYREQAPKNGHSEESAEVFSGIAQRDAAISLKLSITSTKLAENSQEVAIATLRDSAVMRVITAITIFFLLAIFTATFFSTSFFDFSGGPHDRVYSWWIWLYFLITVVLTVVVVAGTYMLWKKEENEIADR
;
A
#
# COMPACT_ATOMS: atom_id res chain seq x y z
N MET A 1 -20.70 0.78 -9.81
CA MET A 1 -19.98 0.65 -11.09
C MET A 1 -18.65 -0.05 -10.78
N SER A 2 -18.49 -1.32 -11.14
CA SER A 2 -17.43 -2.17 -10.60
C SER A 2 -16.04 -1.82 -11.16
N ILE A 3 -14.99 -2.01 -10.34
CA ILE A 3 -13.57 -1.81 -10.69
C ILE A 3 -13.18 -2.53 -12.00
N LEU A 4 -13.84 -3.65 -12.30
CA LEU A 4 -13.68 -4.41 -13.54
C LEU A 4 -14.09 -3.60 -14.79
N GLN A 5 -15.14 -2.78 -14.71
CA GLN A 5 -15.59 -1.94 -15.82
C GLN A 5 -14.59 -0.80 -16.09
N THR A 6 -14.02 -0.21 -15.05
CA THR A 6 -13.04 0.88 -15.16
C THR A 6 -11.71 0.39 -15.74
N ASN A 7 -11.21 -0.77 -15.29
CA ASN A 7 -9.98 -1.37 -15.82
C ASN A 7 -10.14 -1.81 -17.27
N LEU A 8 -11.27 -2.41 -17.63
CA LEU A 8 -11.54 -2.82 -19.00
C LEU A 8 -11.64 -1.62 -19.95
N ALA A 9 -12.33 -0.56 -19.52
CA ALA A 9 -12.43 0.70 -20.27
C ALA A 9 -11.05 1.37 -20.45
N TYR A 10 -10.22 1.36 -19.40
CA TYR A 10 -8.87 1.92 -19.46
C TYR A 10 -7.98 1.13 -20.45
N VAL A 11 -7.99 -0.20 -20.39
CA VAL A 11 -7.24 -1.05 -21.32
C VAL A 11 -7.72 -0.84 -22.76
N ALA A 12 -9.04 -0.79 -23.00
CA ALA A 12 -9.61 -0.54 -24.32
C ALA A 12 -9.27 0.84 -24.87
N TRP A 13 -9.26 1.87 -24.02
CA TRP A 13 -8.85 3.21 -24.40
C TRP A 13 -7.34 3.28 -24.70
N GLN A 14 -6.53 2.59 -23.91
CA GLN A 14 -5.09 2.54 -24.08
C GLN A 14 -4.71 1.82 -25.39
N THR A 15 -5.36 0.70 -25.72
CA THR A 15 -5.14 0.00 -27.00
C THR A 15 -5.57 0.86 -28.19
N ALA A 16 -6.74 1.50 -28.13
CA ALA A 16 -7.20 2.43 -29.18
C ALA A 16 -6.25 3.63 -29.36
N THR A 17 -5.66 4.11 -28.27
CA THR A 17 -4.67 5.19 -28.31
C THR A 17 -3.38 4.75 -29.00
N ILE A 18 -2.88 3.55 -28.69
CA ILE A 18 -1.66 3.00 -29.29
C ILE A 18 -1.86 2.74 -30.79
N GLU A 19 -3.01 2.20 -31.18
CA GLU A 19 -3.35 2.01 -32.59
C GLU A 19 -3.36 3.33 -33.36
N ARG A 20 -3.92 4.39 -32.75
CA ARG A 20 -3.91 5.73 -33.35
C ARG A 20 -2.50 6.29 -33.50
N GLN A 21 -1.63 6.08 -32.52
CA GLN A 21 -0.22 6.50 -32.57
C GLN A 21 0.56 5.74 -33.64
N LEU A 22 0.35 4.42 -33.75
CA LEU A 22 0.94 3.59 -34.80
C LEU A 22 0.52 4.05 -36.20
N ASN A 23 -0.79 4.28 -36.40
CA ASN A 23 -1.31 4.78 -37.67
C ASN A 23 -0.77 6.18 -38.01
N PHE A 24 -0.61 7.04 -37.01
CA PHE A 24 0.02 8.34 -37.20
C PHE A 24 1.49 8.19 -37.63
N MET A 25 2.26 7.37 -36.93
CA MET A 25 3.67 7.13 -37.28
C MET A 25 3.86 6.53 -38.66
N ASP A 26 2.99 5.60 -39.08
CA ASP A 26 2.99 5.06 -40.43
C ASP A 26 2.72 6.16 -41.48
N SER A 27 1.73 7.03 -41.20
CA SER A 27 1.43 8.18 -42.06
C SER A 27 2.61 9.16 -42.16
N VAL A 28 3.34 9.37 -41.06
CA VAL A 28 4.54 10.21 -41.01
C VAL A 28 5.64 9.57 -41.83
N ALA A 29 5.96 8.29 -41.60
CA ALA A 29 6.97 7.56 -42.35
C ALA A 29 6.72 7.61 -43.87
N LYS A 30 5.46 7.45 -44.29
CA LYS A 30 5.05 7.56 -45.70
C LYS A 30 5.26 8.97 -46.25
N ARG A 31 4.83 10.00 -45.51
CA ARG A 31 5.02 11.41 -45.90
C ARG A 31 6.50 11.78 -46.01
N TYR A 32 7.34 11.31 -45.10
CA TYR A 32 8.78 11.56 -45.14
C TYR A 32 9.43 10.91 -46.37
N ARG A 33 9.05 9.67 -46.73
CA ARG A 33 9.50 9.03 -47.98
C ARG A 33 9.13 9.83 -49.23
N GLU A 34 7.93 10.39 -49.27
CA GLU A 34 7.44 11.17 -50.43
C GLU A 34 8.03 12.59 -50.49
N GLN A 35 8.36 13.20 -49.35
CA GLN A 35 8.88 14.57 -49.26
C GLN A 35 10.41 14.65 -49.36
N ALA A 36 11.12 13.57 -49.01
CA ALA A 36 12.59 13.51 -49.06
C ALA A 36 13.21 13.94 -50.40
N PRO A 37 12.81 13.38 -51.57
CA PRO A 37 13.37 13.79 -52.85
C PRO A 37 12.93 15.20 -53.29
N LYS A 38 11.79 15.69 -52.80
CA LYS A 38 11.24 17.00 -53.18
C LYS A 38 11.92 18.17 -52.47
N ASN A 39 12.41 17.94 -51.25
CA ASN A 39 13.00 18.98 -50.42
C ASN A 39 14.54 19.06 -50.54
N GLY A 40 15.16 18.30 -51.46
CA GLY A 40 16.62 18.32 -51.65
C GLY A 40 17.42 17.80 -50.44
N HIS A 41 16.75 17.14 -49.49
CA HIS A 41 17.42 16.45 -48.39
C HIS A 41 18.05 15.16 -48.92
N SER A 42 19.33 14.93 -48.58
CA SER A 42 20.06 13.69 -48.93
C SER A 42 19.21 12.47 -48.61
N GLU A 43 19.07 11.53 -49.56
CA GLU A 43 18.34 10.26 -49.39
C GLU A 43 18.70 9.55 -48.07
N GLU A 44 19.96 9.69 -47.67
CA GLU A 44 20.53 9.18 -46.42
C GLU A 44 19.73 9.64 -45.17
N SER A 45 19.33 10.91 -45.12
CA SER A 45 18.58 11.44 -43.97
C SER A 45 17.16 10.89 -43.88
N ALA A 46 16.51 10.61 -45.01
CA ALA A 46 15.17 10.06 -45.06
C ALA A 46 15.11 8.59 -44.62
N GLU A 47 16.13 7.81 -44.99
CA GLU A 47 16.29 6.43 -44.52
C GLU A 47 16.47 6.38 -43.01
N VAL A 48 17.32 7.25 -42.46
CA VAL A 48 17.54 7.36 -41.01
C VAL A 48 16.24 7.69 -40.28
N PHE A 49 15.46 8.67 -40.74
CA PHE A 49 14.17 9.02 -40.13
C PHE A 49 13.15 7.87 -40.18
N SER A 50 13.09 7.14 -41.30
CA SER A 50 12.21 5.98 -41.42
C SER A 50 12.59 4.85 -40.45
N GLY A 51 13.90 4.64 -40.25
CA GLY A 51 14.43 3.68 -39.27
C GLY A 51 14.13 4.10 -37.83
N ILE A 52 14.21 5.40 -37.51
CA ILE A 52 13.83 5.94 -36.19
C ILE A 52 12.32 5.71 -35.95
N ALA A 53 11.46 6.05 -36.91
CA ALA A 53 10.03 5.83 -36.79
C ALA A 53 9.68 4.35 -36.58
N GLN A 54 10.32 3.42 -37.29
CA GLN A 54 10.09 1.99 -37.06
C GLN A 54 10.53 1.54 -35.65
N ARG A 55 11.67 2.04 -35.16
CA ARG A 55 12.15 1.74 -33.80
C ARG A 55 11.19 2.30 -32.74
N ASP A 56 10.74 3.53 -32.90
CA ASP A 56 9.83 4.18 -31.95
C ASP A 56 8.48 3.47 -31.88
N ALA A 57 7.98 2.94 -33.02
CA ALA A 57 6.75 2.15 -33.05
C ALA A 57 6.90 0.85 -32.25
N ALA A 58 8.04 0.17 -32.41
CA ALA A 58 8.35 -1.03 -31.64
C ALA A 58 8.57 -0.73 -30.14
N ILE A 59 9.18 0.42 -29.81
CA ILE A 59 9.35 0.88 -28.43
C ILE A 59 7.99 1.17 -27.78
N SER A 60 7.07 1.84 -28.49
CA SER A 60 5.72 2.14 -28.02
C SER A 60 4.93 0.86 -27.65
N LEU A 61 4.99 -0.18 -28.49
CA LEU A 61 4.37 -1.47 -28.17
C LEU A 61 5.00 -2.12 -26.93
N LYS A 62 6.32 -2.14 -26.83
CA LYS A 62 7.02 -2.69 -25.66
C LYS A 62 6.65 -1.93 -24.38
N LEU A 63 6.56 -0.61 -24.44
CA LEU A 63 6.16 0.23 -23.31
C LEU A 63 4.73 -0.10 -22.86
N SER A 64 3.79 -0.31 -23.78
CA SER A 64 2.43 -0.72 -23.43
C SER A 64 2.39 -2.07 -22.71
N ILE A 65 3.08 -3.08 -23.24
CA ILE A 65 3.12 -4.42 -22.62
C ILE A 65 3.80 -4.35 -21.25
N THR A 66 4.81 -3.50 -21.11
CA THR A 66 5.50 -3.29 -19.83
C THR A 66 4.58 -2.60 -18.83
N SER A 67 3.76 -1.66 -19.28
CA SER A 67 2.79 -0.95 -18.43
C SER A 67 1.69 -1.88 -17.93
N THR A 68 1.20 -2.81 -18.76
CA THR A 68 0.22 -3.82 -18.31
C THR A 68 0.83 -4.79 -17.30
N LYS A 69 2.05 -5.29 -17.55
CA LYS A 69 2.77 -6.14 -16.59
C LYS A 69 3.08 -5.42 -15.29
N LEU A 70 3.40 -4.12 -15.35
CA LEU A 70 3.63 -3.30 -14.17
C LEU A 70 2.36 -3.15 -13.35
N ALA A 71 1.19 -2.98 -13.99
CA ALA A 71 -0.09 -2.95 -13.31
C ALA A 71 -0.42 -4.29 -12.63
N GLU A 72 -0.18 -5.41 -13.32
CA GLU A 72 -0.33 -6.77 -12.75
C GLU A 72 0.58 -6.97 -11.53
N ASN A 73 1.87 -6.67 -11.66
CA ASN A 73 2.82 -6.77 -10.55
C ASN A 73 2.44 -5.82 -9.41
N SER A 74 1.96 -4.61 -9.71
CA SER A 74 1.52 -3.66 -8.68
C SER A 74 0.31 -4.18 -7.92
N GLN A 75 -0.59 -4.92 -8.58
CA GLN A 75 -1.72 -5.59 -7.92
C GLN A 75 -1.24 -6.71 -7.00
N GLU A 76 -0.30 -7.54 -7.45
CA GLU A 76 0.29 -8.60 -6.63
C GLU A 76 1.02 -8.02 -5.41
N VAL A 77 1.81 -6.97 -5.61
CA VAL A 77 2.48 -6.23 -4.54
C VAL A 77 1.45 -5.64 -3.57
N ALA A 78 0.38 -5.01 -4.06
CA ALA A 78 -0.68 -4.49 -3.19
C ALA A 78 -1.31 -5.59 -2.32
N ILE A 79 -1.57 -6.78 -2.89
CA ILE A 79 -2.08 -7.94 -2.13
C ILE A 79 -1.06 -8.40 -1.08
N ALA A 80 0.21 -8.49 -1.45
CA ALA A 80 1.28 -8.85 -0.51
C ALA A 80 1.44 -7.80 0.61
N THR A 81 1.34 -6.51 0.29
CA THR A 81 1.39 -5.39 1.24
C THR A 81 0.20 -5.38 2.20
N LEU A 82 -1.00 -5.80 1.75
CA LEU A 82 -2.14 -5.96 2.66
C LEU A 82 -1.84 -6.97 3.76
N ARG A 83 -1.20 -8.10 3.43
CA ARG A 83 -0.78 -9.10 4.44
C ARG A 83 0.28 -8.54 5.39
N ASP A 84 1.24 -7.78 4.88
CA ASP A 84 2.27 -7.13 5.70
C ASP A 84 1.66 -6.12 6.69
N SER A 85 0.61 -5.40 6.27
CA SER A 85 -0.12 -4.47 7.13
C SER A 85 -0.84 -5.16 8.31
N ALA A 86 -1.26 -6.42 8.15
CA ALA A 86 -1.84 -7.21 9.23
C ALA A 86 -0.78 -7.54 10.30
N VAL A 87 0.41 -7.92 9.88
CA VAL A 87 1.55 -8.18 10.77
C VAL A 87 1.94 -6.90 11.54
N MET A 88 1.96 -5.75 10.86
CA MET A 88 2.24 -4.46 11.49
C MET A 88 1.23 -4.14 12.61
N ARG A 89 -0.07 -4.36 12.36
CA ARG A 89 -1.12 -4.15 13.36
C ARG A 89 -0.94 -5.05 14.58
N VAL A 90 -0.56 -6.32 14.37
CA VAL A 90 -0.30 -7.27 15.46
C VAL A 90 0.88 -6.83 16.31
N ILE A 91 2.01 -6.48 15.69
CA ILE A 91 3.21 -6.03 16.42
C ILE A 91 2.91 -4.76 17.22
N THR A 92 2.23 -3.77 16.62
CA THR A 92 1.84 -2.53 17.31
C THR A 92 0.91 -2.82 18.51
N ALA A 93 -0.06 -3.72 18.37
CA ALA A 93 -0.93 -4.12 19.47
C ALA A 93 -0.14 -4.74 20.64
N ILE A 94 0.82 -5.62 20.33
CA ILE A 94 1.72 -6.23 21.33
C ILE A 94 2.56 -5.15 22.03
N THR A 95 3.13 -4.19 21.27
CA THR A 95 3.93 -3.11 21.85
C THR A 95 3.10 -2.23 22.79
N ILE A 96 1.89 -1.84 22.39
CA ILE A 96 0.99 -1.04 23.24
C ILE A 96 0.65 -1.80 24.53
N PHE A 97 0.38 -3.11 24.42
CA PHE A 97 0.12 -3.95 25.57
C PHE A 97 1.32 -4.03 26.53
N PHE A 98 2.51 -4.31 26.00
CA PHE A 98 3.72 -4.43 26.80
C PHE A 98 4.10 -3.10 27.45
N LEU A 99 3.91 -2.00 26.74
CA LEU A 99 4.15 -0.66 27.26
C LEU A 99 3.19 -0.32 28.42
N LEU A 100 1.92 -0.71 28.33
CA LEU A 100 0.93 -0.53 29.40
C LEU A 100 1.28 -1.37 30.65
N ALA A 101 1.72 -2.62 30.45
CA ALA A 101 2.16 -3.50 31.53
C ALA A 101 3.43 -2.97 32.22
N ILE A 102 4.41 -2.50 31.44
CA ILE A 102 5.65 -1.93 31.99
C ILE A 102 5.35 -0.63 32.75
N PHE A 103 4.55 0.28 32.19
CA PHE A 103 4.16 1.53 32.87
C PHE A 103 3.54 1.26 34.23
N THR A 104 2.65 0.26 34.28
CA THR A 104 2.02 -0.20 35.51
C THR A 104 3.05 -0.73 36.52
N ALA A 105 4.00 -1.57 36.09
CA ALA A 105 5.05 -2.10 36.94
C ALA A 105 5.97 -0.99 37.48
N THR A 106 6.30 0.01 36.66
CA THR A 106 7.09 1.17 37.08
C THR A 106 6.34 2.05 38.08
N PHE A 107 5.06 2.33 37.83
CA PHE A 107 4.21 3.12 38.73
C PHE A 107 4.04 2.44 40.09
N PHE A 108 3.94 1.11 40.08
CA PHE A 108 3.93 0.31 41.31
C PHE A 108 5.29 0.36 42.01
N SER A 109 6.41 0.21 41.28
CA SER A 109 7.77 0.23 41.83
C SER A 109 8.10 1.55 42.55
N THR A 110 7.67 2.68 42.02
CA THR A 110 7.93 4.00 42.63
C THR A 110 6.98 4.34 43.76
N SER A 111 5.76 3.81 43.77
CA SER A 111 4.73 4.21 44.72
C SER A 111 4.47 3.22 45.87
N PHE A 112 4.99 1.99 45.80
CA PHE A 112 4.75 0.95 46.83
C PHE A 112 5.88 0.75 47.86
N PHE A 113 7.07 1.31 47.69
CA PHE A 113 8.20 1.07 48.60
C PHE A 113 8.63 2.32 49.38
N ASP A 114 7.70 2.94 50.12
CA ASP A 114 8.10 3.76 51.27
C ASP A 114 7.70 3.05 52.56
N PHE A 115 8.69 2.46 53.23
CA PHE A 115 8.55 1.83 54.56
C PHE A 115 8.71 2.86 55.70
N SER A 116 8.60 4.17 55.41
CA SER A 116 8.77 5.21 56.43
C SER A 116 7.44 5.55 57.11
N GLY A 117 6.96 4.67 58.01
CA GLY A 117 5.75 5.00 58.77
C GLY A 117 5.23 3.96 59.74
N GLY A 118 5.96 3.72 60.85
CA GLY A 118 5.45 3.33 62.17
C GLY A 118 4.62 2.03 62.34
N PRO A 119 4.61 1.40 63.53
CA PRO A 119 4.00 0.07 63.72
C PRO A 119 2.47 -0.05 63.53
N HIS A 120 1.75 1.06 63.32
CA HIS A 120 0.31 1.17 63.62
C HIS A 120 -0.53 1.89 62.57
N ASP A 121 -0.09 2.02 61.30
CA ASP A 121 -0.91 2.65 60.28
C ASP A 121 -1.41 1.66 59.22
N ARG A 122 -2.74 1.57 59.08
CA ARG A 122 -3.42 0.67 58.13
C ARG A 122 -3.41 1.29 56.73
N VAL A 123 -2.24 1.41 56.12
CA VAL A 123 -2.11 2.03 54.78
C VAL A 123 -2.58 1.11 53.64
N TYR A 124 -2.88 -0.16 53.94
CA TYR A 124 -3.03 -1.20 52.91
C TYR A 124 -4.43 -1.31 52.26
N SER A 125 -5.50 -0.76 52.84
CA SER A 125 -6.87 -1.08 52.39
C SER A 125 -7.34 -0.32 51.13
N TRP A 126 -6.78 0.84 50.81
CA TRP A 126 -7.20 1.64 49.64
C TRP A 126 -6.40 1.33 48.37
N TRP A 127 -5.11 1.00 48.51
CA TRP A 127 -4.21 0.74 47.37
C TRP A 127 -4.43 -0.62 46.67
N ILE A 128 -5.00 -1.60 47.38
CA ILE A 128 -5.37 -2.91 46.78
C ILE A 128 -6.46 -2.74 45.71
N TRP A 129 -7.33 -1.73 45.84
CA TRP A 129 -8.34 -1.45 44.83
C TRP A 129 -7.71 -0.99 43.50
N LEU A 130 -6.58 -0.29 43.54
CA LEU A 130 -5.84 0.11 42.35
C LEU A 130 -5.23 -1.09 41.61
N TYR A 131 -4.75 -2.11 42.34
CA TYR A 131 -4.31 -3.38 41.76
C TYR A 131 -5.45 -4.06 40.99
N PHE A 132 -6.64 -4.12 41.59
CA PHE A 132 -7.82 -4.70 40.94
C PHE A 132 -8.25 -3.88 39.72
N LEU A 133 -8.21 -2.55 39.81
CA LEU A 133 -8.54 -1.65 38.70
C LEU A 133 -7.58 -1.84 37.52
N ILE A 134 -6.28 -1.91 37.79
CA ILE A 134 -5.23 -2.10 36.79
C ILE A 134 -5.34 -3.47 36.11
N THR A 135 -5.52 -4.54 36.89
CA THR A 135 -5.69 -5.89 36.33
C THR A 135 -6.93 -5.97 35.46
N VAL A 136 -8.05 -5.37 35.90
CA VAL A 136 -9.28 -5.28 35.09
C VAL A 136 -9.05 -4.46 33.81
N VAL A 137 -8.41 -3.30 33.89
CA VAL A 137 -8.11 -2.47 32.69
C VAL A 137 -7.22 -3.24 31.72
N LEU A 138 -6.19 -3.92 32.21
CA LEU A 138 -5.28 -4.69 31.37
C LEU A 138 -5.99 -5.86 30.68
N THR A 139 -6.85 -6.59 31.41
CA THR A 139 -7.69 -7.65 30.84
C THR A 139 -8.67 -7.11 29.81
N VAL A 140 -9.32 -5.97 30.08
CA VAL A 140 -10.24 -5.33 29.14
C VAL A 140 -9.52 -4.88 27.88
N VAL A 141 -8.30 -4.31 27.97
CA VAL A 141 -7.52 -3.90 26.80
C VAL A 141 -7.14 -5.09 25.93
N VAL A 142 -6.73 -6.22 26.52
CA VAL A 142 -6.40 -7.44 25.76
C VAL A 142 -7.63 -8.00 25.07
N VAL A 143 -8.73 -8.16 25.81
CA VAL A 143 -9.98 -8.74 25.28
C VAL A 143 -10.60 -7.81 24.25
N ALA A 144 -10.62 -6.50 24.49
CA ALA A 144 -11.12 -5.52 23.52
C ALA A 144 -10.21 -5.45 22.28
N GLY A 145 -8.90 -5.52 22.44
CA GLY A 145 -7.95 -5.53 21.33
C GLY A 145 -8.13 -6.75 20.43
N THR A 146 -8.23 -7.94 21.01
CA THR A 146 -8.46 -9.18 20.23
C THR A 146 -9.86 -9.21 19.61
N TYR A 147 -10.89 -8.78 20.35
CA TYR A 147 -12.26 -8.73 19.87
C TYR A 147 -12.45 -7.68 18.76
N MET A 148 -11.83 -6.50 18.86
CA MET A 148 -11.90 -5.46 17.83
C MET A 148 -11.19 -5.88 16.54
N LEU A 149 -10.06 -6.58 16.64
CA LEU A 149 -9.35 -7.10 15.47
C LEU A 149 -10.20 -8.16 14.75
N TRP A 150 -10.80 -9.08 15.50
CA TRP A 150 -11.66 -10.13 14.94
C TRP A 150 -12.94 -9.58 14.31
N LYS A 151 -13.61 -8.64 14.98
CA LYS A 151 -14.84 -8.01 14.49
C LYS A 151 -14.61 -7.12 13.26
N LYS A 152 -13.41 -6.53 13.14
CA LYS A 152 -13.06 -5.74 11.95
C LYS A 152 -12.93 -6.61 10.71
N GLU A 153 -12.48 -7.86 10.88
CA GLU A 153 -12.36 -8.84 9.79
C GLU A 153 -13.74 -9.34 9.32
N GLU A 154 -14.68 -9.59 10.25
CA GLU A 154 -16.05 -10.00 9.90
C GLU A 154 -16.84 -8.92 9.13
N ASN A 155 -16.71 -7.66 9.51
CA ASN A 155 -17.43 -6.57 8.84
C ASN A 155 -16.91 -6.30 7.42
N GLU A 156 -15.65 -6.63 7.13
CA GLU A 156 -15.08 -6.50 5.78
C GLU A 156 -15.45 -7.69 4.87
N ILE A 157 -15.82 -8.84 5.44
CA ILE A 157 -16.27 -10.03 4.69
C ILE A 157 -17.78 -10.00 4.42
N ALA A 158 -18.57 -9.35 5.27
CA ALA A 158 -20.03 -9.24 5.12
C ALA A 158 -20.49 -8.17 4.10
N ASP A 159 -19.61 -7.24 3.69
CA ASP A 159 -19.91 -6.13 2.76
C ASP A 159 -19.29 -6.32 1.35
N ARG A 160 -18.80 -7.52 1.03
CA ARG A 160 -18.34 -7.94 -0.31
C ARG A 160 -19.20 -9.07 -0.86
#